data_AF-A0A420DE77-F1
#
_entry.id   AF-A0A420DE77-F1
#
_cell.length_a   1.000
_cell.length_b   1.000
_cell.length_c   1.000
_cell.angle_alpha   90.00
_cell.angle_beta   90.00
_cell.angle_gamma   90.00
#
_symmetry.space_group_name_H-M   'P 1'
#
loop_
_entity.id
_entity.type
_entity.pdbx_description
1 polymer ?
#
loop_
_entity_poly.entity_id
_entity_poly.type
_entity_poly.pdbx_seq_one_letter_code
_entity_poly.pdbx_strand_id
1 'polypeptide(L)'
;MKLMLSLLAAFVMFFQSSDLEALRDSYAVANQSKENAKNFIEIADKKTSSDPVVSGYKAAAKVLEAKVSTEGKRKALVKSGATSLESLIKSNPNNTELRLIRLSVQENVPKIVGYHKNLKEDKEFVLNNYSKQNAALKSYIKKFAAQSKTMTAAEKATLK
;
A
#
# COMPACT_ATOMS: atom_id res chain seq x y z
N MET A 1 18.57 16.05 32.18
CA MET A 1 18.84 15.32 30.91
C MET A 1 17.77 14.29 30.52
N LYS A 2 17.15 13.53 31.44
CA LYS A 2 16.11 12.53 31.06
C LYS A 2 14.85 13.14 30.41
N LEU A 3 14.40 14.31 30.86
CA LEU A 3 13.23 15.02 30.28
C LEU A 3 13.50 15.58 28.87
N MET A 4 14.74 15.95 28.55
CA MET A 4 15.08 16.47 27.21
C MET A 4 15.25 15.34 26.18
N LEU A 5 15.67 14.13 26.60
CA LEU A 5 15.65 12.97 25.72
C LEU A 5 14.22 12.51 25.37
N SER A 6 13.27 12.63 26.31
CA SER A 6 11.87 12.26 26.08
C SER A 6 11.14 13.19 25.11
N LEU A 7 11.45 14.50 25.10
CA LEU A 7 10.87 15.44 24.12
C LEU A 7 11.39 15.19 22.69
N LEU A 8 12.65 14.79 22.54
CA LEU A 8 13.25 14.52 21.23
C LEU A 8 12.65 13.25 20.59
N ALA A 9 12.37 12.21 21.40
CA ALA A 9 11.74 10.98 20.93
C ALA A 9 10.28 11.18 20.47
N ALA A 10 9.52 12.08 21.12
CA ALA A 10 8.16 12.40 20.72
C ALA A 10 8.11 13.15 19.37
N PHE A 11 9.08 14.02 19.09
CA PHE A 11 9.15 14.75 17.82
C PHE A 11 9.39 13.81 16.62
N VAL A 12 10.22 12.77 16.77
CA VAL A 12 10.48 11.79 15.70
C VAL A 12 9.23 10.95 15.35
N MET A 13 8.35 10.67 16.32
CA MET A 13 7.12 9.91 16.08
C MET A 13 6.07 10.71 15.26
N PHE A 14 6.05 12.04 15.37
CA PHE A 14 5.13 12.87 14.57
C PHE A 14 5.52 12.88 13.09
N PHE A 15 6.82 12.92 12.74
CA PHE A 15 7.26 12.86 11.33
C PHE A 15 6.90 11.54 10.65
N GLN A 16 7.01 10.40 11.34
CA GLN A 16 6.69 9.10 10.72
C GLN A 16 5.20 8.94 10.39
N SER A 17 4.30 9.55 11.18
CA SER A 17 2.87 9.55 10.87
C SER A 17 2.56 10.32 9.59
N SER A 18 3.27 11.42 9.34
CA SER A 18 3.10 12.27 8.16
C SER A 18 3.54 11.58 6.86
N ASP A 19 4.55 10.72 6.93
CA ASP A 19 5.08 10.03 5.76
C ASP A 19 4.12 8.98 5.21
N LEU A 20 3.52 8.17 6.10
CA LEU A 20 2.55 7.16 5.72
C LEU A 20 1.25 7.79 5.23
N GLU A 21 0.80 8.89 5.84
CA GLU A 21 -0.41 9.60 5.39
C GLU A 21 -0.25 10.13 3.97
N ALA A 22 0.87 10.79 3.66
CA ALA A 22 1.16 11.26 2.30
C ALA A 22 1.18 10.12 1.27
N LEU A 23 1.75 8.96 1.63
CA LEU A 23 1.73 7.76 0.78
C LEU A 23 0.32 7.22 0.56
N ARG A 24 -0.48 7.10 1.62
CA ARG A 24 -1.87 6.62 1.58
C ARG A 24 -2.73 7.49 0.68
N ASP A 25 -2.68 8.81 0.87
CA ASP A 25 -3.50 9.74 0.12
C ASP A 25 -3.12 9.78 -1.37
N SER A 26 -1.82 9.80 -1.67
CA SER A 26 -1.36 9.76 -3.06
C SER A 26 -1.66 8.42 -3.74
N TYR A 27 -1.46 7.29 -3.03
CA TYR A 27 -1.73 5.96 -3.58
C TYR A 27 -3.21 5.72 -3.87
N ALA A 28 -4.10 6.26 -3.03
CA ALA A 28 -5.55 6.10 -3.19
C ALA A 28 -6.06 6.55 -4.57
N VAL A 29 -5.40 7.54 -5.18
CA VAL A 29 -5.74 8.09 -6.49
C VAL A 29 -4.74 7.73 -7.60
N ALA A 30 -3.65 7.03 -7.28
CA ALA A 30 -2.54 6.78 -8.19
C ALA A 30 -2.95 6.04 -9.47
N ASN A 31 -3.95 5.15 -9.40
CA ASN A 31 -4.42 4.42 -10.57
C ASN A 31 -5.44 5.18 -11.43
N GLN A 32 -5.81 6.42 -11.10
CA GLN A 32 -6.84 7.16 -11.85
C GLN A 32 -6.29 7.82 -13.12
N SER A 33 -5.03 8.24 -13.15
CA SER A 33 -4.41 8.87 -14.33
C SER A 33 -2.92 8.52 -14.44
N LYS A 34 -2.25 8.93 -15.53
CA LYS A 34 -0.78 8.83 -15.62
C LYS A 34 -0.10 9.84 -14.69
N GLU A 35 -0.69 11.01 -14.51
CA GLU A 35 -0.15 12.07 -13.66
C GLU A 35 -0.18 11.68 -12.18
N ASN A 36 -1.30 11.12 -11.71
CA ASN A 36 -1.41 10.62 -10.34
C ASN A 36 -0.39 9.50 -10.07
N ALA A 37 -0.13 8.64 -11.06
CA ALA A 37 0.88 7.61 -10.95
C ALA A 37 2.29 8.20 -10.80
N LYS A 38 2.65 9.21 -11.61
CA LYS A 38 3.94 9.92 -11.47
C LYS A 38 4.09 10.56 -10.10
N ASN A 39 3.07 11.30 -9.65
CA ASN A 39 3.07 11.96 -8.35
C ASN A 39 3.29 10.95 -7.21
N PHE A 40 2.60 9.81 -7.25
CA PHE A 40 2.80 8.76 -6.26
C PHE A 40 4.20 8.15 -6.30
N ILE A 41 4.73 7.89 -7.50
CA ILE A 41 6.10 7.36 -7.67
C ILE A 41 7.12 8.32 -7.05
N GLU A 42 7.02 9.62 -7.32
CA GLU A 42 7.91 10.63 -6.74
C GLU A 42 7.80 10.73 -5.22
N ILE A 43 6.58 10.68 -4.68
CA ILE A 43 6.37 10.69 -3.23
C ILE A 43 6.99 9.45 -2.59
N ALA A 44 6.81 8.28 -3.19
CA ALA A 44 7.37 7.03 -2.70
C ALA A 44 8.90 7.00 -2.73
N ASP A 45 9.50 7.51 -3.82
CA ASP A 45 10.95 7.56 -3.99
C ASP A 45 11.64 8.45 -2.94
N LYS A 46 11.03 9.59 -2.62
CA LYS A 46 11.53 10.54 -1.60
C LYS A 46 11.50 9.99 -0.17
N LYS A 47 10.76 8.92 0.13
CA LYS A 47 10.71 8.36 1.48
C LYS A 47 11.97 7.56 1.80
N THR A 48 12.59 7.80 2.95
CA THR A 48 13.82 7.12 3.39
C THR A 48 13.61 6.17 4.56
N SER A 49 12.39 6.10 5.10
CA SER A 49 12.04 5.22 6.23
C SER A 49 12.28 3.74 5.93
N SER A 50 12.79 3.02 6.93
CA SER A 50 12.97 1.56 6.91
C SER A 50 11.69 0.79 7.26
N ASP A 51 10.56 1.48 7.42
CA ASP A 51 9.27 0.84 7.68
C ASP A 51 8.91 -0.13 6.53
N PRO A 52 8.56 -1.40 6.83
CA PRO A 52 8.11 -2.37 5.84
C PRO A 52 6.95 -1.86 4.96
N VAL A 53 6.02 -1.09 5.53
CA VAL A 53 4.88 -0.51 4.81
C VAL A 53 5.34 0.53 3.78
N VAL A 54 6.30 1.39 4.14
CA VAL A 54 6.91 2.34 3.19
C VAL A 54 7.58 1.58 2.05
N SER A 55 8.29 0.49 2.37
CA SER A 55 8.86 -0.39 1.35
C SER A 55 7.79 -1.07 0.47
N GLY A 56 6.64 -1.41 1.04
CA GLY A 56 5.48 -1.94 0.32
C GLY A 56 4.91 -0.91 -0.67
N TYR A 57 4.81 0.35 -0.26
CA TYR A 57 4.41 1.44 -1.15
C TYR A 57 5.43 1.67 -2.28
N LYS A 58 6.74 1.57 -2.01
CA LYS A 58 7.77 1.61 -3.05
C LYS A 58 7.63 0.44 -4.04
N ALA A 59 7.32 -0.76 -3.55
CA ALA A 59 7.04 -1.90 -4.42
C ALA A 59 5.80 -1.65 -5.31
N ALA A 60 4.74 -1.05 -4.77
CA ALA A 60 3.57 -0.64 -5.55
C ALA A 60 3.87 0.49 -6.54
N ALA A 61 4.73 1.45 -6.18
CA ALA A 61 5.20 2.51 -7.08
C ALA A 61 5.93 1.90 -8.28
N LYS A 62 6.78 0.91 -8.05
CA LYS A 62 7.46 0.18 -9.12
C LYS A 62 6.51 -0.57 -10.05
N VAL A 63 5.37 -1.06 -9.55
CA VAL A 63 4.31 -1.59 -10.41
C VAL A 63 3.68 -0.48 -11.25
N LEU A 64 3.42 0.68 -10.65
CA LEU A 64 2.81 1.84 -11.31
C LEU A 64 3.73 2.51 -12.34
N GLU A 65 5.06 2.34 -12.23
CA GLU A 65 6.00 2.75 -13.28
C GLU A 65 5.62 2.17 -14.66
N ALA A 66 5.03 0.98 -14.69
CA ALA A 66 4.54 0.38 -15.93
C ALA A 66 3.47 1.22 -16.64
N LYS A 67 2.69 2.03 -15.91
CA LYS A 67 1.65 2.90 -16.47
C LYS A 67 2.24 4.12 -17.19
N VAL A 68 3.45 4.52 -16.80
CA VAL A 68 4.16 5.69 -17.34
C VAL A 68 5.32 5.32 -18.24
N SER A 69 5.68 4.02 -18.32
CA SER A 69 6.76 3.51 -19.17
C SER A 69 6.31 3.13 -20.59
N THR A 70 7.31 2.97 -21.46
CA THR A 70 7.16 2.33 -22.78
C THR A 70 6.78 0.86 -22.64
N GLU A 71 6.12 0.30 -23.66
CA GLU A 71 5.47 -1.02 -23.60
C GLU A 71 6.43 -2.17 -23.27
N GLY A 72 7.63 -2.16 -23.85
CA GLY A 72 8.64 -3.21 -23.64
C GLY A 72 9.11 -3.37 -22.19
N LYS A 73 8.96 -2.35 -21.35
CA LYS A 73 9.38 -2.39 -19.93
C LYS A 73 8.25 -2.73 -18.96
N ARG A 74 6.99 -2.59 -19.37
CA ARG A 74 5.81 -2.68 -18.48
C ARG A 74 5.75 -3.99 -17.72
N LYS A 75 5.85 -5.12 -18.42
CA LYS A 75 5.76 -6.46 -17.81
C LYS A 75 6.87 -6.70 -16.79
N ALA A 76 8.10 -6.25 -17.09
CA ALA A 76 9.24 -6.40 -16.19
C ALA A 76 9.06 -5.57 -14.91
N LEU A 77 8.56 -4.33 -15.04
CA LEU A 77 8.27 -3.44 -13.92
C LEU A 77 7.19 -4.03 -12.99
N VAL A 78 6.07 -4.49 -13.56
CA VAL A 78 5.01 -5.15 -12.76
C VAL A 78 5.56 -6.37 -12.03
N LYS A 79 6.31 -7.24 -12.72
CA LYS A 79 6.88 -8.45 -12.12
C LYS A 79 7.87 -8.11 -11.00
N SER A 80 8.74 -7.13 -11.21
CA SER A 80 9.73 -6.70 -10.21
C SER A 80 9.07 -6.10 -8.97
N GLY A 81 8.08 -5.22 -9.14
CA GLY A 81 7.32 -4.66 -8.02
C GLY A 81 6.54 -5.73 -7.26
N ALA A 82 5.85 -6.63 -7.97
CA ALA A 82 5.15 -7.76 -7.37
C ALA A 82 6.09 -8.69 -6.57
N THR A 83 7.25 -9.07 -7.13
CA THR A 83 8.24 -9.88 -6.41
C THR A 83 8.75 -9.20 -5.15
N SER A 84 9.00 -7.89 -5.21
CA SER A 84 9.44 -7.12 -4.04
C SER A 84 8.37 -7.10 -2.95
N LEU A 85 7.11 -6.92 -3.34
CA LEU A 85 5.97 -6.93 -2.41
C LEU A 85 5.75 -8.31 -1.78
N GLU A 86 5.87 -9.39 -2.55
CA GLU A 86 5.81 -10.76 -2.00
C GLU A 86 6.90 -11.03 -0.97
N SER A 87 8.12 -10.60 -1.26
CA SER A 87 9.24 -10.75 -0.32
C SER A 87 8.98 -10.01 0.99
N LEU A 88 8.46 -8.78 0.92
CA LEU A 88 8.12 -7.98 2.09
C LEU A 88 7.01 -8.63 2.93
N ILE A 89 5.97 -9.15 2.28
CA ILE A 89 4.85 -9.83 2.96
C ILE A 89 5.33 -11.12 3.62
N LYS A 90 6.20 -11.90 2.96
CA LYS A 90 6.79 -13.11 3.53
C LYS A 90 7.53 -12.83 4.84
N SER A 91 8.26 -11.72 4.91
CA SER A 91 8.98 -11.30 6.13
C SER A 91 8.08 -10.59 7.16
N ASN A 92 6.89 -10.12 6.76
CA ASN A 92 5.96 -9.36 7.60
C ASN A 92 4.51 -9.90 7.46
N PRO A 93 4.27 -11.20 7.73
CA PRO A 93 3.03 -11.87 7.35
C PRO A 93 1.78 -11.32 8.04
N ASN A 94 1.95 -10.68 9.20
CA ASN A 94 0.87 -10.13 10.02
C ASN A 94 0.56 -8.65 9.75
N ASN A 95 1.25 -8.00 8.80
CA ASN A 95 1.06 -6.58 8.53
C ASN A 95 -0.15 -6.35 7.60
N THR A 96 -1.26 -5.84 8.15
CA THR A 96 -2.51 -5.61 7.41
C THR A 96 -2.37 -4.65 6.25
N GLU A 97 -1.55 -3.61 6.36
CA GLU A 97 -1.41 -2.61 5.30
C GLU A 97 -0.62 -3.16 4.10
N LEU A 98 0.39 -4.01 4.32
CA LEU A 98 1.06 -4.72 3.23
C LEU A 98 0.10 -5.65 2.46
N ARG A 99 -0.79 -6.33 3.19
CA ARG A 99 -1.84 -7.19 2.58
C ARG A 99 -2.84 -6.35 1.79
N LEU A 100 -3.20 -5.16 2.29
CA LEU A 100 -4.03 -4.20 1.58
C LEU A 100 -3.36 -3.68 0.29
N ILE A 101 -2.05 -3.37 0.35
CA ILE A 101 -1.28 -2.97 -0.84
C ILE A 101 -1.28 -4.09 -1.88
N ARG A 102 -1.02 -5.34 -1.48
CA ARG A 102 -1.06 -6.50 -2.39
C ARG A 102 -2.44 -6.71 -2.99
N LEU A 103 -3.50 -6.61 -2.20
CA LEU A 103 -4.88 -6.65 -2.71
C LEU A 103 -5.09 -5.58 -3.79
N SER A 104 -4.73 -4.33 -3.51
CA SER A 104 -4.80 -3.22 -4.47
C SER A 104 -4.04 -3.51 -5.76
N VAL A 105 -2.78 -3.96 -5.67
CA VAL A 105 -1.96 -4.24 -6.85
C VAL A 105 -2.61 -5.35 -7.69
N GLN A 106 -2.99 -6.46 -7.06
CA GLN A 106 -3.62 -7.59 -7.75
C GLN A 106 -4.94 -7.22 -8.44
N GLU A 107 -5.72 -6.29 -7.89
CA GLU A 107 -6.96 -5.78 -8.51
C GLU A 107 -6.73 -4.92 -9.77
N ASN A 108 -5.51 -4.41 -9.95
CA ASN A 108 -5.22 -3.38 -10.94
C ASN A 108 -4.21 -3.81 -12.02
N VAL A 109 -3.48 -4.90 -11.82
CA VAL A 109 -2.56 -5.44 -12.82
C VAL A 109 -3.29 -6.29 -13.88
N PRO A 110 -2.82 -6.28 -15.15
CA PRO A 110 -3.40 -7.14 -16.19
C PRO A 110 -3.30 -8.63 -15.88
N LYS A 111 -4.36 -9.39 -16.18
CA LYS A 111 -4.42 -10.86 -15.94
C LYS A 111 -3.26 -11.64 -16.56
N ILE A 112 -2.73 -11.20 -17.71
CA ILE A 112 -1.60 -11.82 -18.41
C ILE A 112 -0.31 -11.88 -17.56
N VAL A 113 -0.20 -11.05 -16.51
CA VAL A 113 0.93 -11.07 -15.58
C VAL A 113 0.81 -12.17 -14.52
N GLY A 114 -0.42 -12.67 -14.28
CA GLY A 114 -0.68 -13.77 -13.34
C GLY A 114 -0.63 -13.39 -11.86
N TYR A 115 -0.51 -12.10 -11.53
CA TYR A 115 -0.43 -11.60 -10.15
C TYR A 115 -1.81 -11.28 -9.58
N HIS A 116 -2.55 -12.34 -9.21
CA HIS A 116 -3.96 -12.27 -8.80
C HIS A 116 -4.41 -13.45 -7.92
N LYS A 117 -3.47 -14.31 -7.50
CA LYS A 117 -3.79 -15.58 -6.83
C LYS A 117 -4.21 -15.41 -5.36
N ASN A 118 -3.86 -14.29 -4.75
CA ASN A 118 -4.06 -14.03 -3.32
C ASN A 118 -5.20 -13.04 -3.05
N LEU A 119 -5.99 -12.66 -4.06
CA LEU A 119 -7.10 -11.71 -3.91
C LEU A 119 -8.06 -12.09 -2.77
N LYS A 120 -8.50 -13.35 -2.74
CA LYS A 120 -9.40 -13.87 -1.69
C LYS A 120 -8.73 -13.83 -0.32
N GLU A 121 -7.51 -14.36 -0.24
CA GLU A 121 -6.73 -14.45 1.00
C GLU A 121 -6.46 -13.06 1.61
N ASP A 122 -6.03 -12.08 0.79
CA ASP A 122 -5.74 -10.73 1.26
C ASP A 122 -6.99 -10.00 1.71
N LYS A 123 -8.09 -10.16 0.97
CA LYS A 123 -9.39 -9.59 1.35
C LYS A 123 -9.85 -10.12 2.70
N GLU A 124 -9.88 -11.44 2.87
CA GLU A 124 -10.26 -12.08 4.15
C GLU A 124 -9.33 -11.65 5.28
N PHE A 125 -8.01 -11.59 5.04
CA PHE A 125 -7.04 -11.14 6.03
C PHE A 125 -7.29 -9.71 6.49
N VAL A 126 -7.53 -8.79 5.55
CA VAL A 126 -7.80 -7.38 5.85
C VAL A 126 -9.09 -7.22 6.66
N LEU A 127 -10.17 -7.89 6.24
CA LEU A 127 -11.45 -7.85 6.95
C LEU A 127 -11.32 -8.39 8.39
N ASN A 128 -10.68 -9.55 8.56
CA ASN A 128 -10.53 -10.20 9.86
C ASN A 128 -9.62 -9.45 10.84
N ASN A 129 -8.72 -8.61 10.34
CA ASN A 129 -7.80 -7.83 11.17
C ASN A 129 -8.16 -6.35 11.26
N TYR A 130 -9.20 -5.88 10.57
CA TYR A 130 -9.62 -4.47 10.56
C TYR A 130 -9.85 -3.91 11.97
N SER A 131 -10.55 -4.66 12.84
CA SER A 131 -10.88 -4.21 14.20
C SER A 131 -9.65 -3.93 15.07
N LYS A 132 -8.52 -4.61 14.78
CA LYS A 132 -7.24 -4.49 15.50
C LYS A 132 -6.40 -3.29 15.05
N GLN A 133 -6.77 -2.63 13.95
CA GLN A 133 -5.99 -1.52 13.41
C GLN A 133 -6.27 -0.21 14.13
N ASN A 134 -5.29 0.71 14.08
CA ASN A 134 -5.46 2.06 14.58
C ASN A 134 -6.46 2.87 13.72
N ALA A 135 -6.91 4.02 14.24
CA ALA A 135 -7.92 4.85 13.58
C ALA A 135 -7.53 5.30 12.17
N ALA A 136 -6.26 5.68 11.97
CA ALA A 136 -5.75 6.14 10.67
C ALA A 136 -5.84 5.02 9.61
N LEU A 137 -5.35 3.82 9.94
CA LEU A 137 -5.40 2.67 9.03
C LEU A 137 -6.82 2.17 8.81
N LYS A 138 -7.69 2.19 9.84
CA LYS A 138 -9.12 1.90 9.66
C LYS A 138 -9.77 2.85 8.66
N SER A 139 -9.54 4.16 8.78
CA SER A 139 -10.03 5.15 7.82
C SER A 139 -9.54 4.86 6.41
N TYR A 140 -8.25 4.56 6.27
CA TYR A 140 -7.65 4.25 4.98
C TYR A 140 -8.19 2.94 4.35
N ILE A 141 -8.35 1.88 5.13
CA ILE A 141 -8.99 0.62 4.68
C ILE A 141 -10.41 0.89 4.17
N LYS A 142 -11.19 1.73 4.85
CA LYS A 142 -12.54 2.10 4.39
C LYS A 142 -12.52 2.86 3.07
N LYS A 143 -11.62 3.84 2.91
CA LYS A 143 -11.41 4.56 1.65
C LYS A 143 -11.06 3.59 0.51
N PHE A 144 -10.14 2.66 0.76
CA PHE A 144 -9.78 1.62 -0.22
C PHE A 144 -10.96 0.70 -0.55
N ALA A 145 -11.66 0.18 0.46
CA ALA A 145 -12.78 -0.75 0.28
C ALA A 145 -13.92 -0.14 -0.54
N ALA A 146 -14.16 1.17 -0.42
CA ALA A 146 -15.15 1.88 -1.24
C ALA A 146 -14.87 1.71 -2.75
N GLN A 147 -13.60 1.80 -3.16
CA GLN A 147 -13.16 1.67 -4.55
C GLN A 147 -12.68 0.28 -4.96
N SER A 148 -12.64 -0.69 -4.04
CA SER A 148 -12.20 -2.07 -4.33
C SER A 148 -13.12 -2.76 -5.33
N LYS A 149 -12.51 -3.47 -6.27
CA LYS A 149 -13.17 -4.26 -7.32
C LYS A 149 -13.60 -5.65 -6.85
N THR A 150 -13.05 -6.15 -5.75
CA THR A 150 -13.28 -7.52 -5.28
C THR A 150 -14.01 -7.63 -3.96
N MET A 151 -14.17 -6.52 -3.23
CA MET A 151 -15.00 -6.44 -2.03
C MET A 151 -16.47 -6.24 -2.39
N THR A 152 -17.33 -7.09 -1.85
CA THR A 152 -18.80 -7.02 -1.98
C THR A 152 -19.40 -5.97 -1.05
N ALA A 153 -20.65 -5.57 -1.28
CA ALA A 153 -21.35 -4.63 -0.41
C ALA A 153 -21.46 -5.15 1.04
N ALA A 154 -21.72 -6.45 1.22
CA ALA A 154 -21.80 -7.07 2.53
C ALA A 154 -20.44 -7.02 3.27
N GLU A 155 -19.34 -7.33 2.57
CA GLU A 155 -17.99 -7.23 3.16
C GLU A 155 -17.65 -5.79 3.54
N LYS A 156 -17.98 -4.80 2.69
CA LYS A 156 -17.78 -3.38 2.99
C LYS A 156 -18.54 -2.94 4.24
N ALA A 157 -19.75 -3.47 4.45
CA ALA A 157 -20.57 -3.15 5.63
C ALA A 157 -20.00 -3.69 6.96
N THR A 158 -19.03 -4.61 6.92
CA THR A 158 -18.33 -5.10 8.14
C THR A 158 -17.28 -4.11 8.67
N LEU A 159 -16.87 -3.14 7.86
CA LEU A 159 -15.86 -2.13 8.20
C LEU A 159 -16.46 -0.95 8.98
N LYS A 160 -16.91 -1.20 10.21
CA LYS A 160 -17.55 -0.19 11.07
C LYS A 160 -16.53 0.63 11.88
#